data_AF-A0A6A4PNP1-F1
#
_entry.id   AF-A0A6A4PNP1-F1
#
_cell.length_a   1.000
_cell.length_b   1.000
_cell.length_c   1.000
_cell.angle_alpha   90.00
_cell.angle_beta   90.00
_cell.angle_gamma   90.00
#
_symmetry.space_group_name_H-M   'P 1'
#
loop_
_entity.id
_entity.type
_entity.pdbx_description
1 polymer ?
#
loop_
_entity_poly.entity_id
_entity_poly.type
_entity_poly.pdbx_seq_one_letter_code
_entity_poly.pdbx_strand_id
1 'polypeptide(L)'
;MGTQTGEAFPDAYYSDAAINNGEHIAYTSSKVYISPRLWYLRVNVIQGQDLLLKNNKSGGNSSEISRPMKINPNPIWNEDLIFVAAEPFDESLLLSIEQGINNNKH
;
A
#
# COMPACT_ATOMS: atom_id res chain seq x y z
N MET A 1 2.97 2.82 -27.34
CA MET A 1 2.73 1.87 -26.23
C MET A 1 4.07 1.26 -25.86
N GLY A 2 4.79 1.91 -24.93
CA GLY A 2 6.07 1.40 -24.43
C GLY A 2 5.80 0.37 -23.34
N THR A 3 6.50 -0.76 -23.39
CA THR A 3 6.48 -1.75 -22.32
C THR A 3 7.30 -1.23 -21.14
N GLN A 4 6.89 -1.52 -19.91
CA GLN A 4 7.59 -1.14 -18.66
C GLN A 4 9.08 -1.51 -18.65
N THR A 5 9.47 -2.47 -19.49
CA THR A 5 10.83 -2.96 -19.63
C THR A 5 11.78 -1.96 -20.31
N GLY A 6 11.29 -1.06 -21.15
CA GLY A 6 12.12 -0.08 -21.87
C GLY A 6 12.51 1.14 -21.04
N GLU A 7 11.68 1.53 -20.08
CA GLU A 7 11.91 2.72 -19.25
C GLU A 7 12.77 2.41 -18.01
N ALA A 8 12.67 1.19 -17.48
CA ALA A 8 13.45 0.76 -16.33
C ALA A 8 14.93 0.50 -16.65
N PHE A 9 15.27 0.11 -17.89
CA PHE A 9 16.63 -0.32 -18.27
C PHE A 9 17.06 0.14 -19.68
N PRO A 10 17.28 1.44 -19.89
CA PRO A 10 17.71 1.98 -21.19
C PRO A 10 19.05 1.42 -21.69
N ASP A 11 19.94 0.96 -20.79
CA ASP A 11 21.26 0.43 -21.15
C ASP A 11 21.25 -1.07 -21.51
N ALA A 12 20.15 -1.80 -21.31
CA ALA A 12 20.10 -3.25 -21.54
C ALA A 12 20.28 -3.61 -23.04
N TYR A 13 20.00 -2.66 -23.93
CA TYR A 13 20.06 -2.83 -25.38
C TYR A 13 21.49 -2.96 -25.94
N TYR A 14 22.52 -2.56 -25.18
CA TYR A 14 23.92 -2.65 -25.63
C TYR A 14 24.58 -4.01 -25.42
N SER A 15 23.88 -4.96 -24.78
CA SER A 15 24.42 -6.29 -24.47
C SER A 15 24.71 -7.13 -25.72
N ASP A 16 23.82 -7.12 -26.72
CA ASP A 16 23.98 -7.90 -27.97
C ASP A 16 25.01 -7.30 -28.94
N ALA A 17 25.39 -6.02 -28.77
CA ALA A 17 26.37 -5.35 -29.63
C ALA A 17 27.83 -5.75 -29.31
N ALA A 18 28.09 -6.29 -28.13
CA ALA A 18 29.44 -6.67 -27.68
C ALA A 18 29.98 -7.95 -28.36
N ILE A 19 29.12 -8.72 -29.05
CA ILE A 19 29.52 -9.98 -29.71
C ILE A 19 30.34 -9.70 -30.98
N ASN A 20 30.15 -8.53 -31.61
CA ASN A 20 30.70 -8.24 -32.94
C ASN A 20 32.03 -7.47 -32.94
N ASN A 21 32.47 -6.92 -31.80
CA ASN A 21 33.76 -6.22 -31.69
C ASN A 21 34.31 -6.34 -30.26
N GLY A 22 35.43 -7.04 -30.09
CA GLY A 22 36.04 -7.34 -28.77
C GLY A 22 36.48 -6.12 -27.96
N GLU A 23 36.54 -4.94 -28.57
CA GLU A 23 36.86 -3.66 -27.93
C GLU A 23 35.73 -3.14 -27.03
N HIS A 24 34.49 -3.60 -27.24
CA HIS A 24 33.32 -3.14 -26.49
C HIS A 24 33.05 -3.93 -25.19
N ILE A 25 33.82 -5.00 -24.95
CA ILE A 25 33.71 -5.84 -23.74
C ILE A 25 34.14 -5.05 -22.49
N ALA A 26 35.06 -4.10 -22.62
CA ALA A 26 35.49 -3.23 -21.51
C ALA A 26 34.38 -2.29 -21.00
N TYR A 27 33.32 -2.06 -21.80
CA TYR A 27 32.17 -1.22 -21.44
C TYR A 27 30.98 -2.03 -20.92
N THR A 28 31.08 -3.37 -20.86
CA THR A 28 30.04 -4.21 -20.25
C THR A 28 30.21 -4.18 -18.74
N SER A 29 29.32 -3.47 -18.04
CA SER A 29 29.25 -3.51 -16.58
C SER A 29 28.11 -4.44 -16.15
N SER A 30 28.39 -5.34 -15.22
CA SER A 30 27.34 -6.17 -14.63
C SER A 30 26.49 -5.31 -13.68
N LYS A 31 25.19 -5.20 -13.98
CA LYS A 31 24.22 -4.61 -13.03
C LYS A 31 23.69 -5.73 -12.14
N VAL A 32 23.89 -5.59 -10.83
CA VAL A 32 23.30 -6.49 -9.83
C VAL A 32 21.92 -5.96 -9.46
N TYR A 33 20.89 -6.75 -9.76
CA TYR A 33 19.52 -6.47 -9.34
C TYR A 33 19.22 -7.23 -8.05
N ILE A 34 18.97 -6.50 -6.98
CA ILE A 34 18.50 -7.07 -5.71
C ILE A 34 16.99 -6.97 -5.72
N SER A 35 16.29 -8.11 -5.67
CA SER A 35 14.85 -8.08 -5.45
C SER A 35 14.59 -7.74 -3.98
N PRO A 36 13.72 -6.75 -3.68
CA PRO A 36 13.39 -6.44 -2.30
C PRO A 36 12.66 -7.62 -1.66
N ARG A 37 12.96 -7.89 -0.39
CA ARG A 37 12.27 -8.91 0.37
C ARG A 37 10.90 -8.38 0.79
N LEU A 38 9.84 -9.11 0.41
CA LEU A 38 8.47 -8.77 0.79
C LEU A 38 8.05 -9.52 2.06
N TRP A 39 7.29 -8.82 2.90
CA TRP A 39 6.74 -9.31 4.16
C TRP A 39 5.23 -9.12 4.16
N TYR A 40 4.52 -10.06 4.78
CA TYR A 40 3.08 -9.98 5.00
C TYR A 40 2.79 -9.67 6.46
N LEU A 41 2.12 -8.55 6.71
CA LEU A 41 1.64 -8.17 8.04
C LEU A 41 0.15 -8.46 8.14
N ARG A 42 -0.25 -9.43 8.97
CA ARG A 42 -1.65 -9.70 9.30
C ARG A 42 -2.03 -8.95 10.57
N VAL A 43 -3.08 -8.14 10.47
CA VAL A 43 -3.66 -7.35 11.57
C VAL A 43 -5.07 -7.84 11.81
N ASN A 44 -5.36 -8.31 13.02
CA ASN A 44 -6.69 -8.73 13.43
C ASN A 44 -7.35 -7.60 14.24
N VAL A 45 -8.39 -6.97 13.70
CA VAL A 45 -9.16 -5.91 14.34
C VAL A 45 -10.38 -6.53 15.01
N ILE A 46 -10.31 -6.73 16.33
CA ILE A 46 -11.35 -7.43 17.09
C ILE A 46 -12.51 -6.49 17.43
N GLN A 47 -12.24 -5.49 18.28
CA GLN A 47 -13.26 -4.60 18.83
C GLN A 47 -12.66 -3.28 19.33
N GLY A 48 -13.52 -2.28 19.47
CA GLY A 48 -13.27 -1.06 20.23
C GLY A 48 -14.05 -1.09 21.53
N GLN A 49 -13.55 -0.42 22.56
CA GLN A 49 -14.20 -0.35 23.88
C GLN A 49 -14.24 1.11 24.36
N ASP A 50 -15.39 1.51 24.91
CA ASP A 50 -15.66 2.80 25.54
C ASP A 50 -15.27 4.01 24.67
N LEU A 51 -15.53 3.93 23.37
CA LEU A 51 -15.22 5.00 22.43
C LEU A 51 -16.09 6.24 22.70
N LEU A 52 -15.45 7.41 22.70
CA LEU A 52 -16.12 8.70 22.84
C LEU A 52 -16.83 9.08 21.54
N LEU A 53 -18.14 8.90 21.52
CA LEU A 53 -18.97 9.27 20.38
C LEU A 53 -19.25 10.78 20.40
N LYS A 54 -18.84 11.49 19.35
CA LYS A 54 -19.18 12.90 19.17
C LYS A 54 -20.63 12.98 18.68
N ASN A 55 -21.45 13.74 19.40
CA ASN A 55 -22.84 13.98 19.02
C ASN A 55 -22.93 15.22 18.11
N ASN A 56 -22.27 15.16 16.95
CA ASN A 56 -22.28 16.28 16.01
C ASN A 56 -23.53 16.20 15.14
N LYS A 57 -24.56 16.98 15.50
CA LYS A 57 -25.76 17.21 14.67
C LYS A 57 -25.49 18.09 13.43
N SER A 58 -24.23 18.31 13.07
CA SER A 58 -23.83 19.20 11.97
C SER A 58 -23.22 18.39 10.85
N GLY A 59 -23.97 18.28 9.74
CA GLY A 59 -23.55 17.60 8.53
C GLY A 59 -22.24 18.15 7.98
N GLY A 60 -21.25 17.26 7.86
CA GLY A 60 -20.05 17.45 7.08
C GLY A 60 -20.00 16.36 6.02
N ASN A 61 -19.79 16.76 4.77
CA ASN A 61 -19.77 15.87 3.62
C ASN A 61 -18.37 15.26 3.48
N SER A 62 -18.17 13.98 3.83
CA SER A 62 -16.97 13.27 3.36
C SER A 62 -17.02 11.75 3.49
N SER A 63 -16.69 11.13 2.36
CA SER A 63 -15.84 9.96 2.10
C SER A 63 -16.16 8.59 2.72
N GLU A 64 -16.31 7.62 1.81
CA GLU A 64 -16.44 6.18 2.03
C GLU A 64 -15.20 5.58 2.73
N ILE A 65 -15.40 4.70 3.72
CA ILE A 65 -15.02 3.28 3.72
C ILE A 65 -15.15 2.71 5.14
N SER A 66 -16.18 1.88 5.32
CA SER A 66 -16.31 0.69 6.19
C SER A 66 -17.81 0.39 6.28
N ARG A 67 -18.18 -0.88 6.54
CA ARG A 67 -19.61 -1.28 6.57
C ARG A 67 -20.35 -0.36 7.55
N PRO A 68 -21.46 0.30 7.15
CA PRO A 68 -22.17 1.22 8.01
C PRO A 68 -22.69 0.49 9.24
N MET A 69 -21.99 0.61 10.36
CA MET A 69 -22.40 0.07 11.64
C MET A 69 -23.21 1.13 12.39
N LYS A 70 -24.22 0.71 13.16
CA LYS A 70 -24.89 1.62 14.10
C LYS A 70 -23.82 2.23 15.01
N ILE A 71 -23.86 3.55 15.19
CA ILE A 71 -22.97 4.26 16.10
C ILE A 71 -23.05 3.57 17.46
N ASN A 72 -21.97 2.91 17.86
CA ASN A 72 -21.86 2.10 19.07
C ASN A 72 -20.50 2.43 19.72
N PRO A 73 -20.45 2.78 21.01
CA PRO A 73 -19.18 3.03 21.70
C PRO A 73 -18.31 1.76 21.84
N ASN A 74 -18.91 0.57 21.65
CA ASN A 74 -18.25 -0.73 21.74
C ASN A 74 -18.42 -1.52 20.42
N PRO A 75 -17.83 -1.06 19.31
CA PRO A 75 -17.95 -1.75 18.03
C PRO A 75 -17.17 -3.07 18.04
N ILE A 76 -17.71 -4.10 17.39
CA ILE A 76 -17.05 -5.40 17.19
C ILE A 76 -16.95 -5.63 15.69
N TRP A 77 -15.72 -5.74 15.17
CA TRP A 77 -15.45 -5.96 13.75
C TRP A 77 -15.05 -7.41 13.48
N ASN A 78 -14.12 -7.93 14.30
CA ASN A 78 -13.53 -9.25 14.16
C ASN A 78 -13.08 -9.54 12.71
N GLU A 79 -12.28 -8.62 12.17
CA GLU A 79 -11.80 -8.68 10.79
C GLU A 79 -10.28 -8.86 10.72
N ASP A 80 -9.82 -9.54 9.67
CA ASP A 80 -8.40 -9.70 9.35
C ASP A 80 -8.02 -8.82 8.16
N LEU A 81 -7.05 -7.95 8.37
CA LEU A 81 -6.42 -7.12 7.34
C LEU A 81 -5.01 -7.66 7.06
N ILE A 82 -4.60 -7.67 5.79
CA ILE A 82 -3.26 -8.12 5.37
C ILE A 82 -2.61 -7.02 4.55
N PHE A 83 -1.39 -6.63 4.94
CA PHE A 83 -0.57 -5.64 4.25
C PHE A 83 0.70 -6.29 3.73
N VAL A 84 1.22 -5.77 2.61
CA VAL A 84 2.50 -6.17 2.03
C VAL A 84 3.48 -5.02 2.20
N ALA A 85 4.65 -5.31 2.78
CA ALA A 85 5.72 -4.34 2.99
C ALA A 85 7.03 -4.87 2.43
N ALA A 86 7.85 -4.00 1.83
CA ALA A 86 9.19 -4.32 1.37
C ALA A 86 10.23 -3.92 2.43
N GLU A 87 11.29 -4.71 2.58
CA GLU A 87 12.47 -4.35 3.37
C GLU A 87 13.43 -3.47 2.55
N PRO A 88 14.07 -2.43 3.14
CA PRO A 88 13.95 -1.96 4.53
C PRO A 88 12.63 -1.22 4.82
N PHE A 89 12.15 -1.29 6.06
CA PHE A 89 10.91 -0.64 6.46
C PHE A 89 11.15 0.81 6.87
N ASP A 90 10.68 1.74 6.06
CA ASP A 90 10.73 3.18 6.37
C ASP A 90 9.40 3.70 6.96
N GLU A 91 8.34 2.89 6.92
CA GLU A 91 6.97 3.28 7.27
C GLU A 91 6.43 2.49 8.48
N SER A 92 5.59 3.14 9.29
CA SER A 92 4.90 2.53 10.43
C SER A 92 3.43 2.25 10.11
N LEU A 93 2.86 1.18 10.68
CA LEU A 93 1.41 0.95 10.62
C LEU A 93 0.67 2.01 11.44
N LEU A 94 -0.14 2.84 10.79
CA LEU A 94 -1.04 3.80 11.43
C LEU A 94 -2.47 3.24 11.44
N LEU A 95 -3.07 3.14 12.63
CA LEU A 95 -4.47 2.75 12.81
C LEU A 95 -5.26 3.93 13.37
N SER A 96 -6.32 4.34 12.66
CA SER A 96 -7.25 5.39 13.09
C SER A 96 -8.67 4.83 13.16
N ILE A 97 -9.45 5.32 14.12
CA ILE A 97 -10.88 5.02 14.26
C ILE A 97 -11.65 6.29 13.90
N GLU A 98 -12.56 6.17 12.94
CA GLU A 98 -13.41 7.29 12.49
C GLU A 98 -14.88 7.03 12.80
N GLN A 99 -15.60 8.09 13.18
CA GLN A 99 -17.03 8.02 13.43
C GLN A 99 -17.78 8.40 12.15
N GLY A 100 -18.45 7.43 11.52
CA GLY A 100 -19.26 7.66 10.32
C GLY A 100 -20.51 8.50 10.59
N ILE A 101 -20.89 9.35 9.63
CA ILE A 101 -22.11 10.16 9.65
C ILE A 101 -23.14 9.52 8.70
N ASN A 102 -24.20 8.94 9.25
CA ASN A 102 -25.29 8.35 8.44
C ASN A 102 -26.19 9.46 7.85
N ASN A 103 -26.00 9.80 6.58
CA ASN A 103 -26.91 10.66 5.83
C ASN A 103 -27.93 9.84 5.02
N ASN A 104 -28.74 9.02 5.68
CA ASN A 104 -29.90 8.40 5.02
C ASN A 104 -31.03 9.43 4.94
N LYS A 105 -31.03 10.27 3.90
CA LYS A 105 -32.22 11.02 3.48
C LYS A 105 -33.11 10.08 2.65
N HIS A 106 -34.35 9.96 3.11
CA HIS A 106 -35.44 9.24 2.46
C HIS A 106 -36.09 10.10 1.37
#